data_AF-A0A9D6DI27-F1
#
_entry.id   AF-A0A9D6DI27-F1
#
_cell.length_a   1.000
_cell.length_b   1.000
_cell.length_c   1.000
_cell.angle_alpha   90.00
_cell.angle_beta   90.00
_cell.angle_gamma   90.00
#
_symmetry.space_group_name_H-M   'P 1'
#
loop_
_entity.id
_entity.type
_entity.pdbx_description
1 polymer ?
#
loop_
_entity_poly.entity_id
_entity_poly.type
_entity_poly.pdbx_seq_one_letter_code
_entity_poly.pdbx_strand_id
1 'polypeptide(L)' 'RFAWRRPPYEFERKRLPIDILCGSDAIRRALERGVALRALERSWRGDLARWRRARAPVLLY' A
#
# COMPACT_ATOMS: atom_id res chain seq x y z
N ARG A 1 -16.92 2.78 -15.79
CA ARG A 1 -16.51 1.47 -15.18
C ARG A 1 -15.10 1.64 -14.65
N PHE A 2 -14.85 1.29 -13.39
CA PHE A 2 -13.51 1.41 -12.79
C PHE A 2 -12.55 0.34 -13.36
N ALA A 3 -11.29 0.69 -13.58
CA ALA A 3 -10.23 -0.22 -13.97
C ALA A 3 -8.87 0.28 -13.46
N TRP A 4 -8.03 -0.63 -12.97
CA TRP A 4 -6.66 -0.31 -12.61
C TRP A 4 -5.84 0.07 -13.85
N ARG A 5 -4.92 1.02 -13.69
CA ARG A 5 -3.91 1.31 -14.71
C ARG A 5 -3.09 0.04 -14.94
N ARG A 6 -2.88 -0.35 -16.19
CA ARG A 6 -2.04 -1.49 -16.56
C ARG A 6 -0.58 -1.05 -16.69
N PRO A 7 0.40 -1.95 -16.52
CA PRO A 7 1.77 -1.67 -16.92
C PRO A 7 1.85 -1.31 -18.41
N PRO A 8 2.88 -0.58 -18.85
CA PRO A 8 4.04 -0.13 -18.05
C PRO A 8 3.75 1.10 -17.16
N TYR A 9 4.53 1.26 -16.10
CA TYR A 9 4.54 2.43 -15.24
C TYR A 9 5.96 2.77 -14.78
N GLU A 10 6.41 3.99 -15.06
CA GLU A 10 7.81 4.39 -14.92
C GLU A 10 8.74 3.36 -15.58
N PHE A 11 9.67 2.78 -14.83
CA PHE A 11 10.62 1.78 -15.30
C PHE A 11 10.12 0.32 -15.15
N GLU A 12 8.94 0.11 -14.54
CA GLU A 12 8.35 -1.22 -14.32
C GLU A 12 7.41 -1.62 -15.47
N ARG A 13 7.57 -2.85 -15.95
CA ARG A 13 6.90 -3.36 -17.15
C ARG A 13 5.93 -4.51 -16.87
N LYS A 14 5.98 -5.10 -15.67
CA LYS A 14 5.24 -6.31 -15.30
C LYS A 14 4.22 -6.06 -14.21
N ARG A 15 4.60 -5.36 -13.14
CA ARG A 15 3.73 -5.18 -11.96
C ARG A 15 2.67 -4.09 -12.21
N LEU A 16 1.51 -4.25 -11.58
CA LEU A 16 0.49 -3.20 -11.62
C LEU A 16 0.99 -1.96 -10.87
N PRO A 17 0.73 -0.74 -11.37
CA PRO A 17 1.24 0.49 -10.75
C PRO A 17 0.78 0.66 -9.30
N ILE A 18 -0.45 0.27 -8.99
CA ILE A 18 -0.96 0.33 -7.61
C ILE A 18 -0.18 -0.58 -6.66
N ASP A 19 0.28 -1.74 -7.12
CA ASP A 19 1.06 -2.66 -6.28
C ASP A 19 2.46 -2.11 -6.02
N ILE A 20 3.00 -1.30 -6.94
CA ILE A 20 4.29 -0.59 -6.79
C ILE A 20 4.12 0.56 -5.78
N LEU A 21 3.10 1.40 -5.97
CA LEU A 21 2.84 2.57 -5.12
C LEU A 21 2.53 2.18 -3.67
N CYS A 22 1.80 1.07 -3.48
CA CYS A 22 1.46 0.56 -2.17
C CYS A 22 2.52 -0.39 -1.58
N GLY A 23 3.57 -0.71 -2.35
CA GLY A 23 4.61 -1.67 -1.96
C GLY A 23 4.12 -3.12 -1.79
N SER A 24 2.87 -3.42 -2.13
CA SER A 24 2.25 -4.74 -2.03
C SER A 24 0.95 -4.82 -2.84
N ASP A 25 0.49 -6.04 -3.16
CA ASP A 25 -0.80 -6.26 -3.81
C ASP A 25 -1.99 -6.33 -2.82
N ALA A 26 -1.71 -6.24 -1.51
CA ALA A 26 -2.71 -6.41 -0.45
C ALA A 26 -3.83 -5.36 -0.52
N ILE A 27 -3.47 -4.10 -0.78
CA ILE A 27 -4.43 -2.99 -0.89
C ILE A 27 -5.34 -3.19 -2.10
N ARG A 28 -4.76 -3.46 -3.28
CA ARG A 28 -5.53 -3.73 -4.50
C ARG A 28 -6.51 -4.88 -4.28
N ARG A 29 -6.04 -6.03 -3.78
CA ARG A 29 -6.88 -7.20 -3.54
C ARG A 29 -7.97 -6.95 -2.51
N ALA A 30 -7.71 -6.15 -1.48
CA ALA A 30 -8.73 -5.79 -0.50
C ALA A 30 -9.84 -4.95 -1.13
N LEU A 31 -9.50 -3.98 -1.98
CA LEU A 31 -10.47 -3.17 -2.71
C LEU A 31 -11.26 -4.01 -3.72
N GLU A 32 -10.60 -4.91 -4.45
CA GLU A 32 -11.25 -5.84 -5.39
C GLU A 32 -12.24 -6.79 -4.69
N ARG A 33 -11.96 -7.15 -3.43
CA ARG A 33 -12.87 -7.96 -2.59
C ARG A 33 -13.96 -7.14 -1.88
N GLY A 34 -14.02 -5.83 -2.09
CA GLY A 34 -14.99 -4.96 -1.44
C GLY A 34 -14.79 -4.81 0.07
N VAL A 35 -13.55 -5.00 0.56
CA VAL A 35 -13.24 -4.80 1.99
C VAL A 35 -13.53 -3.35 2.36
N ALA A 36 -14.25 -3.14 3.47
CA ALA A 36 -14.54 -1.82 3.98
C ALA A 36 -13.25 -1.02 4.24
N LEU A 37 -13.21 0.24 3.80
CA LEU A 37 -12.02 1.09 3.94
C LEU A 37 -11.51 1.18 5.38
N ARG A 38 -12.42 1.23 6.36
CA ARG A 38 -12.09 1.20 7.79
C ARG A 38 -11.33 -0.06 8.20
N ALA A 39 -11.67 -1.21 7.63
CA ALA A 39 -10.99 -2.48 7.92
C ALA A 39 -9.63 -2.54 7.24
N LEU A 40 -9.54 -2.07 5.99
CA LEU A 40 -8.27 -1.94 5.28
C LEU A 40 -7.30 -1.00 6.01
N GLU A 41 -7.79 0.16 6.48
CA GLU A 41 -6.96 1.10 7.23
C GLU A 41 -6.43 0.49 8.53
N ARG A 42 -7.24 -0.33 9.21
CA ARG A 42 -6.81 -1.03 10.42
C ARG A 42 -5.69 -2.04 10.16
N SER A 43 -5.60 -2.62 8.97
CA SER A 43 -4.63 -3.69 8.69
C SER A 43 -3.18 -3.19 8.78
N TRP A 44 -2.88 -1.96 8.35
CA TRP A 44 -1.52 -1.41 8.40
C TRP A 44 -1.21 -0.57 9.65
N ARG A 45 -2.21 -0.27 10.51
CA ARG A 45 -2.00 0.58 11.70
C ARG A 45 -0.95 0.01 12.67
N GLY A 46 -0.93 -1.32 12.85
CA GLY A 46 0.05 -1.97 13.71
C GLY A 46 1.49 -1.79 13.20
N ASP A 47 1.68 -2.00 11.90
CA ASP A 47 2.97 -1.86 11.23
C ASP A 47 3.46 -0.42 11.24
N LEU A 48 2.55 0.54 10.97
CA LEU A 48 2.83 1.97 11.08
C LEU A 48 3.27 2.36 12.50
N ALA A 49 2.61 1.84 13.54
CA ALA A 49 3.00 2.09 14.92
C ALA A 49 4.39 1.51 15.24
N ARG A 50 4.70 0.30 14.75
CA ARG A 50 6.04 -0.29 14.90
C ARG A 50 7.11 0.53 14.18
N TRP A 51 6.85 0.94 12.94
CA TRP A 51 7.76 1.79 12.17
C TRP A 51 8.01 3.13 12.85
N ARG A 52 6.97 3.78 13.39
CA ARG A 52 7.10 5.03 14.15
C ARG A 52 8.02 4.89 15.37
N ARG A 53 7.97 3.76 16.07
CA ARG A 53 8.89 3.46 17.19
C ARG A 53 10.30 3.18 16.69
N ALA A 54 10.43 2.39 15.63
CA ALA A 54 11.72 2.00 15.06
C ALA A 54 12.51 3.20 14.50
N ARG A 55 11.83 4.19 13.89
CA ARG A 55 12.50 5.39 13.37
C ARG A 55 12.88 6.40 14.46
N ALA A 56 12.28 6.33 15.64
CA ALA A 56 12.40 7.37 16.67
C ALA A 56 13.86 7.68 17.08
N PRO A 57 14.77 6.69 17.22
CA PRO A 57 16.17 6.94 17.59
C PRO A 57 17.01 7.69 16.54
N VAL A 58 16.52 7.79 15.29
CA VAL A 58 17.26 8.39 14.17
C VAL A 58 16.61 9.68 13.66
N LEU A 59 15.67 10.26 14.41
CA LEU A 59 15.04 11.53 14.06
C LEU A 59 15.94 12.70 14.44
N LEU A 60 16.21 13.58 13.47
CA LEU A 60 16.94 14.82 13.69
C LEU A 60 16.01 16.03 13.93
N TYR A 61 14.71 15.87 13.70
CA TYR A 61 13.64 16.86 13.86
C TYR A 61 12.27 16.18 14.09
#